data_AF-A0A100ITZ5-F1
#
_entry.id   AF-A0A100ITZ5-F1
#
_cell.length_a   1.000
_cell.length_b   1.000
_cell.length_c   1.000
_cell.angle_alpha   90.00
_cell.angle_beta   90.00
_cell.angle_gamma   90.00
#
_symmetry.space_group_name_H-M   'P 1'
#
loop_
_entity.id
_entity.type
_entity.pdbx_description
1 polymer ?
#
loop_
_entity_poly.entity_id
_entity_poly.type
_entity_poly.pdbx_seq_one_letter_code
_entity_poly.pdbx_strand_id
1 'polypeptide(L)'
;MAISKSKIRLLKSRPLCIICAKPQEVQIVARTLQITKDHISSSDIPELGDGYDFYLGTFNIISKDGGEARSLEYYVTSPYRQGIQTFSIQAGTLFHVLRPQFAVHAGVCAGYAKEGIKLEDVIFGDMAINYEEGKWVVEKGQKLFKPSYRTIECRTVASIVGFTQSSLEPTYKYGGYISGSAVREDANEIFDLLRTSVSRDICALEMEASAFLMLCKHHKNIKCLGVVKGVSDLGDSNKAHDPDTYKRSLQVTASAVREWAIYALRNVEWNTDEDDSIVAEFVNIYYENFVRIALDAVGSKQDLTIANDNQRKVQSKDVKGMKVVMPENDDPSAYSESGHIAKIANDHGLESVTIGQSNLGRGLFYKDGYLIDFPRLLNKFAHEDRIQQAKIFQKLLIRKPYFTVSSAESTPLAATATWEDFVKFAPTAPN
;
A
#
# COMPACT_ATOMS: atom_id res chain seq x y z
N MET A 1 3.88 -21.70 8.58
CA MET A 1 4.63 -20.43 8.77
C MET A 1 4.83 -19.67 7.46
N ALA A 2 5.30 -20.29 6.36
CA ALA A 2 5.51 -19.60 5.06
C ALA A 2 4.22 -19.00 4.43
N ILE A 3 3.09 -19.73 4.47
CA ILE A 3 1.80 -19.23 3.93
C ILE A 3 1.33 -17.96 4.65
N SER A 4 1.54 -17.88 5.96
CA SER A 4 1.16 -16.74 6.78
C SER A 4 1.99 -15.49 6.46
N LYS A 5 3.32 -15.67 6.28
CA LYS A 5 4.24 -14.61 5.85
C LYS A 5 3.87 -14.02 4.48
N SER A 6 3.39 -14.85 3.56
CA SER A 6 2.89 -14.40 2.26
C SER A 6 1.65 -13.50 2.39
N LYS A 7 0.67 -13.90 3.22
CA LYS A 7 -0.58 -13.15 3.41
C LYS A 7 -0.37 -11.77 4.07
N ILE A 8 0.43 -11.70 5.15
CA ILE A 8 0.73 -10.40 5.78
C ILE A 8 1.48 -9.47 4.84
N ARG A 9 2.40 -10.01 4.03
CA ARG A 9 3.14 -9.25 3.03
C ARG A 9 2.22 -8.69 1.96
N LEU A 10 1.29 -9.51 1.48
CA LEU A 10 0.27 -9.11 0.52
C LEU A 10 -0.61 -7.96 1.08
N LEU A 11 -0.96 -7.99 2.37
CA LEU A 11 -1.66 -6.88 3.01
C LEU A 11 -0.79 -5.62 3.15
N LYS A 12 0.48 -5.76 3.54
CA LYS A 12 1.45 -4.66 3.62
C LYS A 12 1.74 -4.01 2.27
N SER A 13 1.64 -4.76 1.17
CA SER A 13 1.91 -4.22 -0.17
C SER A 13 0.80 -3.28 -0.66
N ARG A 14 -0.39 -3.35 -0.05
CA ARG A 14 -1.56 -2.55 -0.43
C ARG A 14 -1.49 -1.17 0.21
N PRO A 15 -1.33 -0.09 -0.59
CA PRO A 15 -1.15 1.25 -0.07
C PRO A 15 -2.40 1.81 0.63
N LEU A 16 -3.61 1.39 0.24
CA LEU A 16 -4.86 1.96 0.78
C LEU A 16 -5.59 0.98 1.72
N CYS A 17 -5.86 1.45 2.94
CA CYS A 17 -6.78 0.83 3.89
C CYS A 17 -8.14 1.57 3.87
N ILE A 18 -9.22 0.83 3.58
CA ILE A 18 -10.59 1.27 3.80
C ILE A 18 -11.08 0.58 5.07
N ILE A 19 -11.28 1.32 6.15
CA ILE A 19 -11.70 0.75 7.44
C ILE A 19 -13.14 1.11 7.77
N CYS A 20 -13.98 0.11 8.02
CA CYS A 20 -15.34 0.25 8.52
C CYS A 20 -15.42 0.08 10.04
N ALA A 21 -16.56 0.38 10.65
CA ALA A 21 -16.71 0.30 12.11
C ALA A 21 -17.03 -1.12 12.60
N LYS A 22 -17.56 -1.99 11.73
CA LYS A 22 -17.92 -3.38 12.08
C LYS A 22 -17.96 -4.34 10.89
N PRO A 23 -17.91 -5.67 11.12
CA PRO A 23 -17.75 -6.66 10.03
C PRO A 23 -18.90 -6.67 9.00
N GLN A 24 -20.14 -6.40 9.43
CA GLN A 24 -21.29 -6.38 8.52
C GLN A 24 -21.18 -5.26 7.48
N GLU A 25 -20.57 -4.13 7.84
CA GLU A 25 -20.36 -3.00 6.92
C GLU A 25 -19.34 -3.36 5.85
N VAL A 26 -18.24 -4.01 6.25
CA VAL A 26 -17.18 -4.46 5.34
C VAL A 26 -17.73 -5.32 4.22
N GLN A 27 -18.63 -6.26 4.54
CA GLN A 27 -19.23 -7.13 3.53
C GLN A 27 -20.07 -6.35 2.51
N ILE A 28 -20.82 -5.33 2.95
CA ILE A 28 -21.62 -4.49 2.05
C ILE A 28 -20.72 -3.62 1.19
N VAL A 29 -19.74 -2.95 1.80
CA VAL A 29 -18.77 -2.11 1.10
C VAL A 29 -17.98 -2.93 0.08
N ALA A 30 -17.44 -4.10 0.46
CA ALA A 30 -16.69 -4.97 -0.43
C ALA A 30 -17.52 -5.45 -1.63
N ARG A 31 -18.78 -5.84 -1.42
CA ARG A 31 -19.69 -6.23 -2.52
C ARG A 31 -19.97 -5.06 -3.46
N THR A 32 -20.21 -3.86 -2.94
CA THR A 32 -20.44 -2.66 -3.76
C THR A 32 -19.20 -2.29 -4.57
N LEU A 33 -18.02 -2.48 -3.99
CA LEU A 33 -16.73 -2.33 -4.67
C LEU A 33 -16.37 -3.50 -5.58
N GLN A 34 -17.29 -4.46 -5.79
CA GLN A 34 -17.16 -5.61 -6.68
C GLN A 34 -16.01 -6.57 -6.30
N ILE A 35 -15.66 -6.63 -5.02
CA ILE A 35 -14.73 -7.63 -4.49
C ILE A 35 -15.51 -8.94 -4.30
N THR A 36 -15.23 -9.93 -5.15
CA THR A 36 -16.04 -11.16 -5.19
C THR A 36 -15.32 -12.41 -4.66
N LYS A 37 -13.98 -12.44 -4.66
CA LYS A 37 -13.23 -13.68 -4.36
C LYS A 37 -11.99 -13.50 -3.50
N ASP A 38 -11.41 -12.30 -3.44
CA ASP A 38 -10.16 -12.09 -2.74
C ASP A 38 -10.40 -11.70 -1.29
N HIS A 39 -10.32 -12.71 -0.41
CA HIS A 39 -10.53 -12.57 1.02
C HIS A 39 -9.38 -13.22 1.80
N ILE A 40 -8.95 -12.56 2.88
CA ILE A 40 -7.98 -13.09 3.84
C ILE A 40 -8.59 -12.95 5.23
N SER A 41 -8.59 -14.05 5.99
CA SER A 41 -8.90 -14.01 7.42
C SER A 41 -7.62 -13.76 8.22
N SER A 42 -7.70 -12.92 9.25
CA SER A 42 -6.59 -12.71 10.19
C SER A 42 -6.22 -13.94 11.01
N SER A 43 -7.09 -14.95 11.11
CA SER A 43 -6.73 -16.25 11.70
C SER A 43 -5.57 -16.95 10.97
N ASP A 44 -5.29 -16.55 9.72
CA ASP A 44 -4.13 -16.99 8.95
C ASP A 44 -2.87 -16.12 9.17
N ILE A 45 -2.96 -15.06 9.98
CA ILE A 45 -1.94 -14.03 10.22
C ILE A 45 -1.76 -13.82 11.74
N PRO A 46 -0.93 -14.63 12.41
CA PRO A 46 -0.73 -14.57 13.85
C PRO A 46 -0.35 -13.18 14.37
N GLU A 47 0.35 -12.37 13.57
CA GLU A 47 0.79 -11.02 13.94
C GLU A 47 -0.37 -10.02 14.14
N LEU A 48 -1.54 -10.30 13.55
CA LEU A 48 -2.73 -9.45 13.69
C LEU A 48 -3.64 -9.90 14.83
N GLY A 49 -3.48 -11.14 15.31
CA GLY A 49 -4.47 -11.80 16.17
C GLY A 49 -5.77 -12.12 15.42
N ASP A 50 -6.76 -12.64 16.12
CA ASP A 50 -8.05 -13.00 15.52
C ASP A 50 -9.01 -11.79 15.42
N GLY A 51 -9.94 -11.85 14.47
CA GLY A 51 -11.12 -10.97 14.43
C GLY A 51 -11.14 -9.90 13.32
N TYR A 52 -10.20 -9.95 12.39
CA TYR A 52 -10.23 -9.17 11.14
C TYR A 52 -10.51 -10.04 9.92
N ASP A 53 -11.29 -9.47 9.02
CA ASP A 53 -11.46 -9.94 7.65
C ASP A 53 -10.95 -8.86 6.69
N PHE A 54 -10.24 -9.28 5.65
CA PHE A 54 -9.68 -8.40 4.64
C PHE A 54 -10.26 -8.77 3.28
N TYR A 55 -10.90 -7.80 2.62
CA TYR A 55 -11.38 -7.93 1.25
C TYR A 55 -10.48 -7.12 0.34
N LEU A 56 -9.84 -7.77 -0.62
CA LEU A 56 -8.80 -7.16 -1.43
C LEU A 56 -9.38 -6.66 -2.75
N GLY A 57 -8.99 -5.46 -3.17
CA GLY A 57 -9.47 -4.91 -4.43
C GLY A 57 -8.45 -3.99 -5.09
N THR A 58 -8.82 -3.50 -6.27
CA THR A 58 -8.00 -2.60 -7.08
C THR A 58 -8.86 -1.49 -7.68
N PHE A 59 -8.38 -0.25 -7.65
CA PHE A 59 -8.91 0.86 -8.44
C PHE A 59 -7.96 1.19 -9.58
N ASN A 60 -8.51 1.45 -10.77
CA ASN A 60 -7.74 2.00 -11.89
C ASN A 60 -7.79 3.53 -11.80
N ILE A 61 -6.62 4.15 -11.66
CA ILE A 61 -6.46 5.61 -11.54
C ILE A 61 -5.75 6.12 -12.78
N ILE A 62 -6.44 6.96 -13.55
CA ILE A 62 -5.84 7.70 -14.67
C ILE A 62 -5.33 9.03 -14.11
N SER A 63 -4.09 9.40 -14.44
CA SER A 63 -3.54 10.68 -13.99
C SER A 63 -4.33 11.84 -14.60
N LYS A 64 -4.31 13.00 -13.94
CA LYS A 64 -5.07 14.18 -14.43
C LYS A 64 -4.65 14.60 -15.84
N ASP A 65 -3.40 14.34 -16.21
CA ASP A 65 -2.81 14.71 -17.49
C ASP A 65 -3.06 13.66 -18.59
N GLY A 66 -3.90 12.65 -18.32
CA GLY A 66 -4.22 11.59 -19.29
C GLY A 66 -3.11 10.55 -19.47
N GLY A 67 -2.20 10.44 -18.51
CA GLY A 67 -1.12 9.45 -18.51
C GLY A 67 -1.62 8.02 -18.29
N GLU A 68 -0.67 7.07 -18.23
CA GLU A 68 -0.99 5.65 -18.05
C GLU A 68 -1.85 5.37 -16.81
N ALA A 69 -2.80 4.46 -16.97
CA ALA A 69 -3.64 4.01 -15.86
C ALA A 69 -2.78 3.26 -14.84
N ARG A 70 -2.81 3.73 -13.59
CA ARG A 70 -2.14 3.09 -12.45
C ARG A 70 -3.13 2.27 -11.65
N SER A 71 -2.70 1.08 -11.24
CA SER A 71 -3.45 0.20 -10.35
C SER A 71 -3.20 0.60 -8.89
N LEU A 72 -4.24 1.06 -8.19
CA LEU A 72 -4.22 1.29 -6.75
C LEU A 72 -4.81 0.07 -6.05
N GLU A 73 -3.96 -0.75 -5.45
CA GLU A 73 -4.39 -1.88 -4.64
C GLU A 73 -4.85 -1.42 -3.26
N TYR A 74 -5.88 -2.07 -2.72
CA TYR A 74 -6.42 -1.74 -1.40
C TYR A 74 -6.98 -2.97 -0.68
N TYR A 75 -7.28 -2.80 0.60
CA TYR A 75 -8.10 -3.73 1.35
C TYR A 75 -9.20 -3.01 2.14
N VAL A 76 -10.34 -3.68 2.29
CA VAL A 76 -11.45 -3.27 3.16
C VAL A 76 -11.47 -4.16 4.39
N THR A 77 -11.57 -3.57 5.58
CA THR A 77 -11.55 -4.29 6.86
C THR A 77 -12.30 -3.54 7.96
N SER A 78 -12.43 -4.13 9.15
CA SER A 78 -13.05 -3.51 10.32
C SER A 78 -12.53 -4.14 11.62
N PRO A 79 -12.68 -3.46 12.77
CA PRO A 79 -12.66 -4.14 14.05
C PRO A 79 -13.86 -5.10 14.21
N TYR A 80 -13.87 -5.94 15.25
CA TYR A 80 -14.97 -6.89 15.50
C TYR A 80 -16.25 -6.22 15.99
N ARG A 81 -16.17 -5.01 16.58
CA ARG A 81 -17.34 -4.23 17.00
C ARG A 81 -17.09 -2.73 16.90
N GLN A 82 -18.19 -2.01 16.71
CA GLN A 82 -18.24 -0.54 16.79
C GLN A 82 -17.94 -0.03 18.21
N GLY A 83 -17.57 1.23 18.31
CA GLY A 83 -17.25 1.96 19.54
C GLY A 83 -15.80 2.44 19.57
N ILE A 84 -15.64 3.68 20.03
CA ILE A 84 -14.37 4.43 20.00
C ILE A 84 -13.19 3.67 20.61
N GLN A 85 -13.37 2.98 21.76
CA GLN A 85 -12.26 2.27 22.42
C GLN A 85 -11.82 1.05 21.61
N THR A 86 -12.80 0.27 21.12
CA THR A 86 -12.49 -0.95 20.36
C THR A 86 -11.85 -0.60 19.03
N PHE A 87 -12.44 0.40 18.34
CA PHE A 87 -11.89 0.91 17.10
C PHE A 87 -10.45 1.40 17.31
N SER A 88 -10.19 2.21 18.34
CA SER A 88 -8.84 2.74 18.63
C SER A 88 -7.79 1.64 18.81
N ILE A 89 -8.10 0.60 19.60
CA ILE A 89 -7.16 -0.49 19.90
C ILE A 89 -6.88 -1.31 18.64
N GLN A 90 -7.94 -1.71 17.93
CA GLN A 90 -7.82 -2.63 16.82
C GLN A 90 -7.30 -1.96 15.54
N ALA A 91 -7.86 -0.80 15.19
CA ALA A 91 -7.35 -0.02 14.07
C ALA A 91 -5.91 0.46 14.34
N GLY A 92 -5.58 0.81 15.58
CA GLY A 92 -4.20 1.16 15.97
C GLY A 92 -3.23 0.00 15.80
N THR A 93 -3.60 -1.21 16.23
CA THR A 93 -2.80 -2.43 16.02
C THR A 93 -2.61 -2.70 14.54
N LEU A 94 -3.69 -2.62 13.75
CA LEU A 94 -3.67 -2.82 12.31
C LEU A 94 -2.76 -1.81 11.61
N PHE A 95 -2.85 -0.52 11.96
CA PHE A 95 -2.02 0.54 11.39
C PHE A 95 -0.55 0.36 11.74
N HIS A 96 -0.25 -0.11 12.96
CA HIS A 96 1.10 -0.42 13.37
C HIS A 96 1.71 -1.61 12.60
N VAL A 97 0.93 -2.69 12.45
CA VAL A 97 1.40 -3.95 11.83
C VAL A 97 1.43 -3.85 10.31
N LEU A 98 0.37 -3.36 9.67
CA LEU A 98 0.23 -3.32 8.20
C LEU A 98 0.80 -2.05 7.57
N ARG A 99 0.92 -0.96 8.33
CA ARG A 99 1.49 0.32 7.89
C ARG A 99 0.97 0.79 6.51
N PRO A 100 -0.35 0.89 6.30
CA PRO A 100 -0.88 1.37 5.02
C PRO A 100 -0.40 2.80 4.75
N GLN A 101 -0.19 3.18 3.50
CA GLN A 101 0.22 4.54 3.15
C GLN A 101 -0.94 5.54 3.24
N PHE A 102 -2.14 5.07 2.95
CA PHE A 102 -3.37 5.85 3.00
C PHE A 102 -4.42 5.11 3.81
N ALA A 103 -5.21 5.86 4.54
CA ALA A 103 -6.37 5.31 5.24
C ALA A 103 -7.59 6.20 5.03
N VAL A 104 -8.75 5.58 4.86
CA VAL A 104 -10.06 6.23 4.84
C VAL A 104 -11.00 5.48 5.77
N HIS A 105 -11.77 6.20 6.57
CA HIS A 105 -12.82 5.59 7.38
C HIS A 105 -14.16 5.66 6.64
N ALA A 106 -14.73 4.50 6.34
CA ALA A 106 -16.01 4.35 5.68
C ALA A 106 -17.08 3.85 6.67
N GLY A 107 -18.34 4.25 6.52
CA GLY A 107 -19.42 3.71 7.34
C GLY A 107 -20.71 4.52 7.20
N VAL A 108 -21.53 4.52 8.24
CA VAL A 108 -22.72 5.37 8.30
C VAL A 108 -22.72 6.30 9.51
N CYS A 109 -23.51 7.35 9.44
CA CYS A 109 -23.73 8.30 10.53
C CYS A 109 -25.20 8.71 10.63
N ALA A 110 -25.51 9.39 11.73
CA ALA A 110 -26.70 10.24 11.81
C ALA A 110 -26.39 11.62 11.21
N GLY A 111 -27.28 12.13 10.37
CA GLY A 111 -27.16 13.43 9.71
C GLY A 111 -28.04 14.50 10.37
N TYR A 112 -27.58 15.75 10.37
CA TYR A 112 -28.32 16.84 10.98
C TYR A 112 -29.37 17.46 10.03
N ALA A 113 -30.62 16.98 10.13
CA ALA A 113 -31.70 17.33 9.21
C ALA A 113 -32.01 18.84 9.09
N LYS A 114 -31.79 19.62 10.17
CA LYS A 114 -32.06 21.07 10.16
C LYS A 114 -31.11 21.85 9.22
N GLU A 115 -29.99 21.27 8.80
CA GLU A 115 -29.09 21.83 7.77
C GLU A 115 -29.38 21.26 6.37
N GLY A 116 -30.54 20.61 6.19
CA GLY A 116 -30.95 20.04 4.92
C GLY A 116 -30.25 18.73 4.55
N ILE A 117 -29.57 18.08 5.51
CA ILE A 117 -29.02 16.74 5.35
C ILE A 117 -30.14 15.72 5.27
N LYS A 118 -30.06 14.80 4.31
CA LYS A 118 -31.06 13.77 4.04
C LYS A 118 -30.48 12.39 4.19
N LEU A 119 -31.34 11.38 4.35
CA LEU A 119 -30.94 9.98 4.24
C LEU A 119 -30.25 9.75 2.90
N GLU A 120 -29.23 8.88 2.90
CA GLU A 120 -28.39 8.55 1.74
C GLU A 120 -27.50 9.70 1.22
N ASP A 121 -27.55 10.90 1.82
CA ASP A 121 -26.46 11.87 1.63
C ASP A 121 -25.14 11.25 2.11
N VAL A 122 -24.03 11.64 1.48
CA VAL A 122 -22.69 11.22 1.89
C VAL A 122 -21.93 12.42 2.43
N ILE A 123 -21.56 12.33 3.70
CA ILE A 123 -20.74 13.32 4.37
C ILE A 123 -19.28 12.96 4.18
N PHE A 124 -18.48 13.95 3.80
CA PHE A 124 -17.03 13.89 3.80
C PHE A 124 -16.49 14.86 4.84
N GLY A 125 -15.53 14.41 5.64
CA GLY A 125 -14.93 15.26 6.67
C GLY A 125 -13.51 14.85 7.01
N ASP A 126 -12.74 15.83 7.46
CA ASP A 126 -11.36 15.70 7.93
C ASP A 126 -11.19 16.23 9.37
N MET A 127 -12.29 16.57 10.02
CA MET A 127 -12.37 16.99 11.41
C MET A 127 -13.40 16.19 12.20
N ALA A 128 -13.10 15.91 13.46
CA ALA A 128 -14.04 15.32 14.41
C ALA A 128 -13.84 15.81 15.84
N ILE A 129 -14.90 15.74 16.65
CA ILE A 129 -14.88 16.03 18.09
C ILE A 129 -15.39 14.80 18.83
N ASN A 130 -14.70 14.40 19.90
CA ASN A 130 -15.25 13.46 20.87
C ASN A 130 -16.00 14.26 21.95
N TYR A 131 -17.34 14.24 21.93
CA TYR A 131 -18.13 15.04 22.89
C TYR A 131 -18.22 14.40 24.28
N GLU A 132 -17.76 13.16 24.44
CA GLU A 132 -17.72 12.45 25.72
C GLU A 132 -16.34 12.57 26.41
N GLU A 133 -15.35 13.16 25.75
CA GLU A 133 -14.11 13.60 26.41
C GLU A 133 -14.38 14.86 27.22
N GLY A 134 -13.85 14.95 28.44
CA GLY A 134 -14.08 16.11 29.29
C GLY A 134 -13.82 15.84 30.77
N LYS A 135 -14.37 16.70 31.62
CA LYS A 135 -14.26 16.58 33.08
C LYS A 135 -15.62 16.79 33.74
N TRP A 136 -15.88 16.01 34.79
CA TRP A 136 -16.99 16.28 35.69
C TRP A 136 -16.61 17.42 36.63
N VAL A 137 -17.49 18.41 36.77
CA VAL A 137 -17.36 19.51 37.73
C VAL A 137 -18.56 19.55 38.64
N VAL A 138 -18.40 20.17 39.82
CA VAL A 138 -19.51 20.46 40.72
C VAL A 138 -19.75 21.96 40.69
N GLU A 139 -20.90 22.40 40.20
CA GLU A 139 -21.31 23.80 40.18
C GLU A 139 -22.62 23.95 40.94
N LYS A 140 -22.64 24.82 41.96
CA LYS A 140 -23.82 25.05 42.83
C LYS A 140 -24.40 23.74 43.42
N GLY A 141 -23.52 22.79 43.77
CA GLY A 141 -23.90 21.49 44.33
C GLY A 141 -24.39 20.45 43.30
N GLN A 142 -24.47 20.79 42.01
CA GLN A 142 -24.85 19.88 40.95
C GLN A 142 -23.62 19.35 40.21
N LYS A 143 -23.58 18.03 39.96
CA LYS A 143 -22.56 17.42 39.10
C LYS A 143 -22.90 17.69 37.64
N LEU A 144 -22.03 18.40 36.94
CA LEU A 144 -22.16 18.72 35.52
C LEU A 144 -20.96 18.17 34.76
N PHE A 145 -21.22 17.54 33.61
CA PHE A 145 -20.15 17.16 32.70
C PHE A 145 -19.77 18.36 31.84
N LYS A 146 -18.48 18.71 31.83
CA LYS A 146 -17.90 19.72 30.95
C LYS A 146 -17.07 19.05 29.87
N PRO A 147 -17.62 18.87 28.66
CA PRO A 147 -16.89 18.30 27.55
C PRO A 147 -15.68 19.14 27.16
N SER A 148 -14.60 18.46 26.80
CA SER A 148 -13.42 19.00 26.15
C SER A 148 -13.68 18.91 24.66
N TYR A 149 -14.24 19.97 24.06
CA TYR A 149 -14.52 20.07 22.63
C TYR A 149 -13.24 20.23 21.80
N ARG A 150 -12.25 19.38 22.04
CA ARG A 150 -11.00 19.38 21.30
C ARG A 150 -11.27 18.81 19.92
N THR A 151 -11.20 19.67 18.92
CA THR A 151 -11.26 19.25 17.53
C THR A 151 -9.98 18.51 17.14
N ILE A 152 -10.16 17.34 16.53
CA ILE A 152 -9.10 16.57 15.90
C ILE A 152 -9.24 16.76 14.40
N GLU A 153 -8.24 17.38 13.80
CA GLU A 153 -8.18 17.63 12.36
C GLU A 153 -6.99 16.89 11.76
N CYS A 154 -7.17 16.30 10.58
CA CYS A 154 -6.11 15.72 9.78
C CYS A 154 -6.08 16.36 8.40
N ARG A 155 -4.94 16.94 8.03
CA ARG A 155 -4.73 17.39 6.66
C ARG A 155 -4.79 16.19 5.72
N THR A 156 -5.72 16.22 4.78
CA THR A 156 -5.89 15.19 3.76
C THR A 156 -4.96 15.43 2.57
N VAL A 157 -4.75 14.40 1.75
CA VAL A 157 -3.84 14.46 0.58
C VAL A 157 -4.34 15.38 -0.53
N ALA A 158 -5.65 15.63 -0.58
CA ALA A 158 -6.32 16.51 -1.51
C ALA A 158 -7.43 17.27 -0.78
N SER A 159 -7.92 18.38 -1.34
CA SER A 159 -8.99 19.15 -0.71
C SER A 159 -10.32 18.40 -0.77
N ILE A 160 -10.84 17.94 0.38
CA ILE A 160 -12.19 17.35 0.47
C ILE A 160 -13.24 18.38 0.05
N VAL A 161 -13.15 19.61 0.58
CA VAL A 161 -14.08 20.70 0.25
C VAL A 161 -14.11 20.95 -1.26
N GLY A 162 -12.93 21.01 -1.90
CA GLY A 162 -12.81 21.18 -3.33
C GLY A 162 -13.44 20.03 -4.11
N PHE A 163 -13.28 18.79 -3.65
CA PHE A 163 -13.94 17.63 -4.25
C PHE A 163 -15.46 17.70 -4.13
N THR A 164 -16.00 17.90 -2.92
CA THR A 164 -17.45 17.95 -2.70
C THR A 164 -18.12 19.11 -3.46
N GLN A 165 -17.45 20.26 -3.61
CA GLN A 165 -17.98 21.41 -4.36
C GLN A 165 -17.88 21.23 -5.89
N SER A 166 -16.87 20.51 -6.36
CA SER A 166 -16.68 20.24 -7.81
C SER A 166 -17.42 18.99 -8.30
N SER A 167 -17.89 18.14 -7.37
CA SER A 167 -18.66 16.96 -7.71
C SER A 167 -20.00 17.34 -8.34
N LEU A 168 -20.39 16.59 -9.37
CA LEU A 168 -21.75 16.68 -9.93
C LEU A 168 -22.79 15.98 -9.05
N GLU A 169 -22.35 15.24 -8.02
CA GLU A 169 -23.22 14.48 -7.14
C GLU A 169 -23.80 15.40 -6.03
N PRO A 170 -25.08 15.78 -6.10
CA PRO A 170 -25.67 16.74 -5.16
C PRO A 170 -25.80 16.18 -3.73
N THR A 171 -25.71 14.86 -3.56
CA THR A 171 -25.77 14.18 -2.25
C THR A 171 -24.44 14.24 -1.49
N TYR A 172 -23.34 14.68 -2.12
CA TYR A 172 -22.05 14.83 -1.44
C TYR A 172 -22.00 16.13 -0.65
N LYS A 173 -21.77 16.02 0.65
CA LYS A 173 -21.67 17.15 1.58
C LYS A 173 -20.32 17.15 2.27
N TYR A 174 -19.84 18.33 2.63
CA TYR A 174 -18.69 18.47 3.54
C TYR A 174 -19.18 18.83 4.93
N GLY A 175 -18.53 18.29 5.96
CA GLY A 175 -18.65 18.81 7.32
C GLY A 175 -17.98 17.96 8.39
N GLY A 176 -18.01 18.49 9.61
CA GLY A 176 -17.36 17.89 10.77
C GLY A 176 -18.18 16.79 11.42
N TYR A 177 -17.47 15.83 12.03
CA TYR A 177 -18.06 14.72 12.76
C TYR A 177 -18.08 14.95 14.27
N ILE A 178 -19.08 14.40 14.92
CA ILE A 178 -19.15 14.22 16.37
C ILE A 178 -19.06 12.72 16.62
N SER A 179 -18.17 12.30 17.52
CA SER A 179 -18.05 10.92 17.96
C SER A 179 -18.48 10.78 19.42
N GLY A 180 -19.21 9.71 19.75
CA GLY A 180 -19.45 9.26 21.13
C GLY A 180 -19.39 7.73 21.25
N SER A 181 -19.46 7.22 22.47
CA SER A 181 -19.38 5.77 22.75
C SER A 181 -20.73 5.06 22.66
N ALA A 182 -21.82 5.81 22.48
CA ALA A 182 -23.18 5.27 22.43
C ALA A 182 -23.97 5.81 21.23
N VAL A 183 -24.89 4.98 20.73
CA VAL A 183 -25.97 5.43 19.85
C VAL A 183 -26.94 6.27 20.68
N ARG A 184 -27.34 7.43 20.15
CA ARG A 184 -28.13 8.45 20.85
C ARG A 184 -29.44 8.70 20.14
N GLU A 185 -30.51 8.89 20.91
CA GLU A 185 -31.83 9.32 20.41
C GLU A 185 -32.00 10.84 20.51
N ASP A 186 -31.14 11.52 21.28
CA ASP A 186 -31.07 12.97 21.48
C ASP A 186 -30.00 13.62 20.58
N ALA A 187 -29.82 13.10 19.36
CA ALA A 187 -28.79 13.58 18.46
C ALA A 187 -29.00 15.04 18.05
N ASN A 188 -30.26 15.46 17.89
CA ASN A 188 -30.60 16.84 17.53
C ASN A 188 -30.15 17.84 18.59
N GLU A 189 -30.33 17.52 19.87
CA GLU A 189 -29.88 18.34 20.99
C GLU A 189 -28.34 18.42 21.04
N ILE A 190 -27.66 17.31 20.75
CA ILE A 190 -26.19 17.27 20.66
C ILE A 190 -25.70 18.15 19.50
N PHE A 191 -26.34 18.07 18.33
CA PHE A 191 -26.02 18.93 17.19
C PHE A 191 -26.24 20.41 17.51
N ASP A 192 -27.41 20.77 18.06
CA ASP A 192 -27.75 22.16 18.43
C ASP A 192 -26.69 22.73 19.39
N LEU A 193 -26.34 21.98 20.44
CA LEU A 193 -25.33 22.36 21.42
C LEU A 193 -23.96 22.58 20.78
N LEU A 194 -23.45 21.61 20.01
CA LEU A 194 -22.10 21.63 19.47
C LEU A 194 -21.94 22.62 18.31
N ARG A 195 -22.98 22.81 17.50
CA ARG A 195 -22.97 23.82 16.44
C ARG A 195 -22.99 25.24 16.99
N THR A 196 -23.66 25.45 18.12
CA THR A 196 -23.71 26.76 18.79
C THR A 196 -22.43 27.06 19.55
N SER A 197 -21.83 26.04 20.18
CA SER A 197 -20.69 26.22 21.10
C SER A 197 -19.31 25.92 20.50
N VAL A 198 -19.22 25.18 19.40
CA VAL A 198 -17.94 24.69 18.85
C VAL A 198 -17.76 25.03 17.37
N SER A 199 -18.59 24.48 16.48
CA SER A 199 -18.44 24.71 15.03
C SER A 199 -19.74 24.55 14.24
N ARG A 200 -20.04 25.54 13.40
CA ARG A 200 -21.17 25.54 12.46
C ARG A 200 -21.00 24.58 11.27
N ASP A 201 -19.87 23.90 11.15
CA ASP A 201 -19.64 22.96 10.04
C ASP A 201 -19.96 21.51 10.43
N ILE A 202 -20.36 21.26 11.68
CA ILE A 202 -20.67 19.92 12.19
C ILE A 202 -22.00 19.41 11.61
N CYS A 203 -21.99 18.29 10.89
CA CYS A 203 -23.20 17.77 10.23
C CYS A 203 -23.47 16.28 10.48
N ALA A 204 -22.54 15.56 11.12
CA ALA A 204 -22.64 14.13 11.35
C ALA A 204 -22.36 13.72 12.80
N LEU A 205 -23.11 12.73 13.31
CA LEU A 205 -22.93 12.10 14.62
C LEU A 205 -22.72 10.59 14.42
N GLU A 206 -21.65 10.05 15.00
CA GLU A 206 -21.22 8.65 14.87
C GLU A 206 -20.34 8.22 16.06
N MET A 207 -19.57 7.14 15.96
CA MET A 207 -18.89 6.53 17.12
C MET A 207 -17.35 6.39 17.01
N GLU A 208 -16.71 6.66 15.86
CA GLU A 208 -15.30 6.30 15.60
C GLU A 208 -14.44 7.36 14.89
N ALA A 209 -15.01 8.39 14.27
CA ALA A 209 -14.30 9.37 13.44
C ALA A 209 -13.15 10.06 14.18
N SER A 210 -13.39 10.51 15.42
CA SER A 210 -12.37 11.11 16.28
C SER A 210 -11.18 10.17 16.55
N ALA A 211 -11.45 8.90 16.83
CA ALA A 211 -10.41 7.89 17.02
C ALA A 211 -9.62 7.63 15.74
N PHE A 212 -10.31 7.47 14.60
CA PHE A 212 -9.66 7.31 13.31
C PHE A 212 -8.72 8.47 12.96
N LEU A 213 -9.21 9.71 13.08
CA LEU A 213 -8.40 10.90 12.81
C LEU A 213 -7.22 11.00 13.79
N MET A 214 -7.41 10.65 15.07
CA MET A 214 -6.32 10.61 16.04
C MET A 214 -5.25 9.58 15.66
N LEU A 215 -5.67 8.39 15.20
CA LEU A 215 -4.75 7.33 14.77
C LEU A 215 -3.94 7.75 13.55
N CYS A 216 -4.57 8.37 12.54
CA CYS A 216 -3.86 8.92 11.38
C CYS A 216 -2.87 10.02 11.78
N LYS A 217 -3.24 10.88 12.74
CA LYS A 217 -2.33 11.92 13.26
C LYS A 217 -1.14 11.34 14.04
N HIS A 218 -1.36 10.23 14.74
CA HIS A 218 -0.32 9.54 15.51
C HIS A 218 0.67 8.79 14.61
N HIS A 219 0.18 8.09 13.60
CA HIS A 219 0.99 7.33 12.65
C HIS A 219 1.44 8.22 11.49
N LYS A 220 2.58 8.93 11.66
CA LYS A 220 3.09 9.93 10.69
C LYS A 220 3.30 9.42 9.26
N ASN A 221 3.46 8.10 9.09
CA ASN A 221 3.63 7.45 7.79
C ASN A 221 2.30 7.18 7.07
N ILE A 222 1.15 7.37 7.74
CA ILE A 222 -0.18 7.16 7.19
C ILE A 222 -0.77 8.51 6.79
N LYS A 223 -1.07 8.68 5.52
CA LYS A 223 -1.75 9.86 5.00
C LYS A 223 -3.26 9.66 5.11
N CYS A 224 -3.92 10.54 5.86
CA CYS A 224 -5.37 10.51 6.03
C CYS A 224 -6.07 10.90 4.72
N LEU A 225 -7.05 10.11 4.29
CA LEU A 225 -8.02 10.50 3.25
C LEU A 225 -9.32 11.06 3.85
N GLY A 226 -9.42 11.12 5.18
CA GLY A 226 -10.61 11.60 5.89
C GLY A 226 -11.60 10.50 6.23
N VAL A 227 -12.79 10.94 6.61
CA VAL A 227 -13.93 10.13 7.00
C VAL A 227 -15.03 10.36 5.96
N VAL A 228 -15.60 9.27 5.45
CA VAL A 228 -16.66 9.28 4.44
C VAL A 228 -17.79 8.41 4.94
N LYS A 229 -18.95 9.01 5.22
CA LYS A 229 -20.09 8.27 5.80
C LYS A 229 -21.41 8.65 5.17
N GLY A 230 -22.20 7.64 4.85
CA GLY A 230 -23.57 7.79 4.38
C GLY A 230 -24.53 8.00 5.54
N VAL A 231 -25.54 8.83 5.33
CA VAL A 231 -26.53 9.16 6.37
C VAL A 231 -27.61 8.08 6.40
N SER A 232 -27.58 7.23 7.43
CA SER A 232 -28.56 6.15 7.60
C SER A 232 -29.69 6.48 8.59
N ASP A 233 -29.52 7.56 9.34
CA ASP A 233 -30.40 8.03 10.40
C ASP A 233 -30.37 9.56 10.43
N LEU A 234 -31.44 10.20 10.89
CA LEU A 234 -31.47 11.66 11.11
C LEU A 234 -31.40 12.01 12.61
N GLY A 235 -31.26 10.99 13.46
CA GLY A 235 -31.11 11.18 14.90
C GLY A 235 -32.35 11.77 15.55
N ASP A 236 -33.51 11.60 14.92
CA ASP A 236 -34.82 11.86 15.50
C ASP A 236 -35.41 10.58 16.11
N SER A 237 -36.42 10.73 16.97
CA SER A 237 -37.12 9.61 17.59
C SER A 237 -37.95 8.80 16.58
N ASN A 238 -38.12 9.30 15.35
CA ASN A 238 -38.93 8.69 14.30
C ASN A 238 -38.06 7.79 13.42
N LYS A 239 -37.44 6.78 14.04
CA LYS A 239 -36.78 5.71 13.27
C LYS A 239 -37.84 4.90 12.53
N ALA A 240 -38.18 5.33 11.32
CA ALA A 240 -38.73 4.42 10.34
C ALA A 240 -37.66 3.35 10.10
N HIS A 241 -37.84 2.18 10.72
CA HIS A 241 -36.93 1.04 10.66
C HIS A 241 -36.93 0.40 9.27
N ASP A 242 -36.61 1.16 8.22
CA ASP A 242 -36.30 0.58 6.92
C ASP A 242 -34.85 0.02 6.99
N PRO A 243 -34.67 -1.31 7.13
CA PRO A 243 -33.34 -1.89 7.20
C PRO A 243 -32.57 -1.68 5.88
N ASP A 244 -33.29 -1.42 4.78
CA ASP A 244 -32.67 -1.16 3.50
C ASP A 244 -32.02 0.22 3.46
N THR A 245 -32.47 1.22 4.24
CA THR A 245 -31.82 2.54 4.32
C THR A 245 -30.38 2.43 4.79
N TYR A 246 -30.11 1.63 5.83
CA TYR A 246 -28.75 1.40 6.32
C TYR A 246 -27.86 0.79 5.23
N LYS A 247 -28.38 -0.21 4.52
CA LYS A 247 -27.67 -0.88 3.43
C LYS A 247 -27.42 0.07 2.25
N ARG A 248 -28.44 0.82 1.81
CA ARG A 248 -28.33 1.80 0.71
C ARG A 248 -27.33 2.90 1.06
N SER A 249 -27.35 3.40 2.30
CA SER A 249 -26.38 4.38 2.82
C SER A 249 -24.94 3.86 2.75
N LEU A 250 -24.70 2.59 3.09
CA LEU A 250 -23.37 1.98 2.93
C LEU A 250 -22.97 1.79 1.46
N GLN A 251 -23.92 1.47 0.59
CA GLN A 251 -23.65 1.33 -0.85
C GLN A 251 -23.22 2.66 -1.46
N VAL A 252 -23.95 3.75 -1.19
CA VAL A 252 -23.55 5.09 -1.65
C VAL A 252 -22.23 5.54 -1.03
N THR A 253 -21.97 5.19 0.24
CA THR A 253 -20.66 5.44 0.89
C THR A 253 -19.53 4.73 0.16
N ALA A 254 -19.70 3.47 -0.22
CA ALA A 254 -18.66 2.71 -0.91
C ALA A 254 -18.32 3.31 -2.28
N SER A 255 -19.34 3.70 -3.05
CA SER A 255 -19.16 4.42 -4.33
C SER A 255 -18.42 5.74 -4.13
N ALA A 256 -18.83 6.53 -3.13
CA ALA A 256 -18.21 7.80 -2.77
C ALA A 256 -16.74 7.65 -2.34
N VAL A 257 -16.40 6.62 -1.55
CA VAL A 257 -15.02 6.30 -1.17
C VAL A 257 -14.17 5.97 -2.40
N ARG A 258 -14.69 5.20 -3.35
CA ARG A 258 -13.98 4.91 -4.61
C ARG A 258 -13.70 6.18 -5.40
N GLU A 259 -14.72 7.00 -5.64
CA GLU A 259 -14.59 8.25 -6.38
C GLU A 259 -13.60 9.21 -5.72
N TRP A 260 -13.70 9.36 -4.41
CA TRP A 260 -12.79 10.18 -3.63
C TRP A 260 -11.36 9.65 -3.64
N ALA A 261 -11.15 8.36 -3.46
CA ALA A 261 -9.80 7.77 -3.51
C ALA A 261 -9.15 8.00 -4.89
N ILE A 262 -9.91 7.81 -5.98
CA ILE A 262 -9.44 8.10 -7.34
C ILE A 262 -9.09 9.58 -7.50
N TYR A 263 -9.98 10.49 -7.07
CA TYR A 263 -9.74 11.93 -7.16
C TYR A 263 -8.53 12.38 -6.33
N ALA A 264 -8.45 11.91 -5.09
CA ALA A 264 -7.45 12.35 -4.12
C ALA A 264 -6.05 11.83 -4.46
N LEU A 265 -5.96 10.65 -5.08
CA LEU A 265 -4.69 9.98 -5.36
C LEU A 265 -4.23 10.12 -6.81
N ARG A 266 -5.02 10.69 -7.74
CA ARG A 266 -4.62 10.82 -9.17
C ARG A 266 -3.27 11.47 -9.42
N ASN A 267 -2.84 12.38 -8.54
CA ASN A 267 -1.56 13.10 -8.63
C ASN A 267 -0.58 12.72 -7.51
N VAL A 268 -0.88 11.67 -6.75
CA VAL A 268 -0.02 11.20 -5.67
C VAL A 268 0.76 10.00 -6.17
N GLU A 269 2.06 9.99 -5.92
CA GLU A 269 2.88 8.79 -6.05
C GLU A 269 2.79 7.97 -4.77
N TRP A 270 2.60 6.66 -4.93
CA TRP A 270 2.66 5.70 -3.84
C TRP A 270 3.62 4.60 -4.27
N ASN A 271 4.73 4.50 -3.56
CA ASN A 271 5.70 3.43 -3.74
C ASN A 271 5.48 2.47 -2.59
N THR A 272 5.21 1.20 -2.87
CA THR A 272 5.25 0.18 -1.84
C THR A 272 6.63 0.25 -1.17
N ASP A 273 6.67 0.30 0.16
CA ASP A 273 7.94 0.28 0.88
C ASP A 273 8.53 -1.13 0.72
N GLU A 274 9.41 -1.24 -0.27
CA GLU A 274 10.07 -2.48 -0.65
C GLU A 274 11.35 -2.71 0.18
N ASP A 275 11.81 -1.71 0.94
CA ASP A 275 13.07 -1.76 1.69
C ASP A 275 12.99 -2.67 2.93
N ASP A 276 11.79 -2.84 3.49
CA ASP A 276 11.50 -3.80 4.58
C ASP A 276 11.30 -5.25 4.06
N SER A 277 11.41 -5.49 2.76
CA SER A 277 11.24 -6.84 2.20
C SER A 277 12.46 -7.73 2.46
N ILE A 278 12.23 -9.05 2.60
CA ILE A 278 13.34 -10.02 2.68
C ILE A 278 14.27 -9.92 1.47
N VAL A 279 13.72 -9.60 0.29
CA VAL A 279 14.50 -9.40 -0.94
C VAL A 279 15.44 -8.22 -0.83
N ALA A 280 15.07 -7.13 -0.14
CA ALA A 280 15.94 -5.98 0.04
C ALA A 280 17.26 -6.34 0.75
N GLU A 281 17.19 -7.20 1.78
CA GLU A 281 18.38 -7.72 2.46
C GLU A 281 19.27 -8.49 1.48
N PHE A 282 18.68 -9.35 0.67
CA PHE A 282 19.41 -10.16 -0.30
C PHE A 282 19.94 -9.36 -1.50
N VAL A 283 19.27 -8.29 -1.91
CA VAL A 283 19.77 -7.35 -2.93
C VAL A 283 21.06 -6.70 -2.46
N ASN A 284 21.13 -6.29 -1.18
CA ASN A 284 22.36 -5.76 -0.60
C ASN A 284 23.47 -6.80 -0.63
N ILE A 285 23.19 -8.02 -0.16
CA ILE A 285 24.17 -9.12 -0.14
C ILE A 285 24.65 -9.46 -1.55
N TYR A 286 23.74 -9.56 -2.52
CA TYR A 286 24.04 -9.83 -3.92
C TYR A 286 24.89 -8.72 -4.53
N TYR A 287 24.51 -7.46 -4.33
CA TYR A 287 25.28 -6.32 -4.81
C TYR A 287 26.69 -6.30 -4.23
N GLU A 288 26.82 -6.34 -2.90
CA GLU A 288 28.09 -6.18 -2.20
C GLU A 288 29.08 -7.34 -2.45
N ASN A 289 28.57 -8.58 -2.53
CA ASN A 289 29.41 -9.79 -2.58
C ASN A 289 29.56 -10.39 -3.98
N PHE A 290 28.82 -9.89 -4.97
CA PHE A 290 28.85 -10.42 -6.33
C PHE A 290 29.05 -9.31 -7.36
N VAL A 291 28.06 -8.42 -7.54
CA VAL A 291 28.13 -7.38 -8.58
C VAL A 291 29.32 -6.44 -8.35
N ARG A 292 29.46 -5.95 -7.11
CA ARG A 292 30.52 -5.00 -6.79
C ARG A 292 31.90 -5.60 -7.00
N ILE A 293 32.12 -6.79 -6.45
CA ILE A 293 33.40 -7.51 -6.55
C ILE A 293 33.78 -7.80 -8.00
N ALA A 294 32.82 -8.24 -8.84
CA ALA A 294 33.10 -8.50 -10.25
C ALA A 294 33.53 -7.23 -10.99
N LEU A 295 32.80 -6.12 -10.82
CA LEU A 295 33.11 -4.87 -11.51
C LEU A 295 34.36 -4.16 -10.94
N ASP A 296 34.62 -4.25 -9.63
CA ASP A 296 35.86 -3.75 -9.01
C ASP A 296 37.09 -4.50 -9.53
N ALA A 297 36.99 -5.81 -9.73
CA ALA A 297 38.07 -6.61 -10.29
C ALA A 297 38.37 -6.20 -11.75
N VAL A 298 37.33 -5.99 -12.57
CA VAL A 298 37.50 -5.44 -13.93
C VAL A 298 38.13 -4.04 -13.88
N GLY A 299 37.64 -3.15 -13.01
CA GLY A 299 38.18 -1.79 -12.83
C GLY A 299 39.64 -1.77 -12.35
N SER A 300 40.02 -2.77 -11.56
CA SER A 300 41.40 -3.01 -11.10
C SER A 300 42.29 -3.68 -12.15
N LYS A 301 41.81 -3.79 -13.39
CA LYS A 301 42.49 -4.39 -14.54
C LYS A 301 42.79 -5.88 -14.41
N GLN A 302 41.92 -6.62 -13.72
CA GLN A 302 42.02 -8.07 -13.63
C GLN A 302 41.38 -8.72 -14.86
N ASP A 303 42.17 -9.51 -15.59
CA ASP A 303 41.67 -10.33 -16.71
C ASP A 303 40.80 -11.49 -16.22
N LEU A 304 39.82 -11.87 -17.04
CA LEU A 304 38.95 -13.00 -16.77
C LEU A 304 39.50 -14.28 -17.40
N THR A 305 39.40 -15.40 -16.68
CA THR A 305 39.82 -16.72 -17.19
C THR A 305 38.62 -17.48 -17.73
N ILE A 306 38.73 -18.08 -18.91
CA ILE A 306 37.65 -18.85 -19.50
C ILE A 306 37.62 -20.25 -18.88
N ALA A 307 36.46 -20.68 -18.38
CA ALA A 307 36.34 -21.85 -17.51
C ALA A 307 36.83 -23.17 -18.15
N ASN A 308 36.71 -23.29 -19.48
CA ASN A 308 37.14 -24.47 -20.24
C ASN A 308 38.50 -24.29 -20.93
N ASP A 309 39.14 -23.13 -20.78
CA ASP A 309 40.42 -22.80 -21.42
C ASP A 309 41.20 -21.81 -20.56
N ASN A 310 42.02 -22.36 -19.65
CA ASN A 310 42.83 -21.56 -18.72
C ASN A 310 43.91 -20.70 -19.42
N GLN A 311 44.19 -20.95 -20.71
CA GLN A 311 45.15 -20.15 -21.48
C GLN A 311 44.47 -18.92 -22.09
N ARG A 312 43.18 -19.00 -22.42
CA ARG A 312 42.43 -17.91 -23.01
C ARG A 312 41.87 -16.99 -21.92
N LYS A 313 42.15 -15.70 -22.08
CA LYS A 313 41.70 -14.65 -21.16
C LYS A 313 40.92 -13.58 -21.89
N VAL A 314 39.88 -13.08 -21.26
CA VAL A 314 39.22 -11.83 -21.67
C VAL A 314 39.94 -10.69 -20.96
N GLN A 315 40.46 -9.74 -21.74
CA GLN A 315 41.16 -8.59 -21.17
C GLN A 315 40.17 -7.67 -20.47
N SER A 316 40.53 -7.16 -19.29
CA SER A 316 39.62 -6.30 -18.51
C SER A 316 39.14 -5.06 -19.29
N LYS A 317 40.00 -4.51 -20.16
CA LYS A 317 39.68 -3.34 -21.01
C LYS A 317 38.59 -3.61 -22.06
N ASP A 318 38.35 -4.87 -22.38
CA ASP A 318 37.34 -5.27 -23.35
C ASP A 318 35.95 -5.41 -22.69
N VAL A 319 35.90 -5.37 -21.36
CA VAL A 319 34.65 -5.39 -20.58
C VAL A 319 34.08 -3.98 -20.43
N LYS A 320 32.93 -3.77 -21.05
CA LYS A 320 32.13 -2.54 -21.05
C LYS A 320 31.24 -2.40 -19.82
N GLY A 321 30.85 -3.51 -19.20
CA GLY A 321 29.98 -3.50 -18.01
C GLY A 321 29.35 -4.86 -17.71
N MET A 322 28.30 -4.86 -16.90
CA MET A 322 27.58 -6.05 -16.46
C MET A 322 26.08 -5.96 -16.77
N LYS A 323 25.47 -7.08 -17.16
CA LYS A 323 24.02 -7.25 -17.32
C LYS A 323 23.54 -8.33 -16.36
N VAL A 324 22.63 -7.97 -15.46
CA VAL A 324 21.88 -8.93 -14.62
C VAL A 324 20.58 -9.24 -15.34
N VAL A 325 20.45 -10.46 -15.85
CA VAL A 325 19.29 -10.89 -16.64
C VAL A 325 18.19 -11.35 -15.70
N MET A 326 17.04 -10.68 -15.76
CA MET A 326 15.85 -11.07 -15.01
C MET A 326 15.20 -12.29 -15.66
N PRO A 327 14.58 -13.19 -14.88
CA PRO A 327 13.97 -14.39 -15.42
C PRO A 327 12.81 -14.08 -16.36
N GLU A 328 12.57 -14.99 -17.30
CA GLU A 328 11.43 -14.92 -18.22
C GLU A 328 10.12 -14.86 -17.43
N ASN A 329 9.24 -13.92 -17.78
CA ASN A 329 7.98 -13.64 -17.07
C ASN A 329 8.16 -13.39 -15.55
N ASP A 330 9.34 -12.92 -15.15
CA ASP A 330 9.73 -12.74 -13.74
C ASP A 330 9.70 -14.04 -12.91
N ASP A 331 9.72 -15.23 -13.54
CA ASP A 331 9.68 -16.53 -12.84
C ASP A 331 11.09 -17.09 -12.59
N PRO A 332 11.63 -17.00 -11.36
CA PRO A 332 12.99 -17.41 -11.07
C PRO A 332 13.25 -18.91 -11.23
N SER A 333 12.21 -19.76 -11.37
CA SER A 333 12.38 -21.21 -11.52
C SER A 333 13.24 -21.60 -12.73
N ALA A 334 13.29 -20.75 -13.77
CA ALA A 334 14.21 -20.91 -14.90
C ALA A 334 15.69 -20.94 -14.48
N TYR A 335 16.03 -20.38 -13.31
CA TYR A 335 17.39 -20.29 -12.77
C TYR A 335 17.66 -21.31 -11.66
N SER A 336 16.70 -22.17 -11.33
CA SER A 336 16.77 -23.09 -10.18
C SER A 336 17.87 -24.14 -10.28
N GLU A 337 18.09 -24.66 -11.48
CA GLU A 337 19.08 -25.70 -11.74
C GLU A 337 20.27 -25.13 -12.52
N SER A 338 21.49 -25.51 -12.10
CA SER A 338 22.71 -25.10 -12.82
C SER A 338 22.70 -25.58 -14.27
N GLY A 339 22.03 -26.70 -14.56
CA GLY A 339 21.84 -27.21 -15.93
C GLY A 339 21.01 -26.29 -16.82
N HIS A 340 19.99 -25.62 -16.28
CA HIS A 340 19.16 -24.68 -17.06
C HIS A 340 19.95 -23.45 -17.47
N ILE A 341 20.72 -22.86 -16.56
CA ILE A 341 21.57 -21.70 -16.89
C ILE A 341 22.69 -22.09 -17.85
N ALA A 342 23.30 -23.27 -17.69
CA ALA A 342 24.29 -23.76 -18.64
C ALA A 342 23.70 -23.96 -20.04
N LYS A 343 22.47 -24.48 -20.13
CA LYS A 343 21.73 -24.59 -21.38
C LYS A 343 21.44 -23.22 -21.99
N ILE A 344 20.91 -22.26 -21.22
CA ILE A 344 20.69 -20.88 -21.68
C ILE A 344 22.01 -20.27 -22.19
N ALA A 345 23.10 -20.43 -21.45
CA ALA A 345 24.39 -19.92 -21.86
C ALA A 345 24.85 -20.54 -23.18
N ASN A 346 24.69 -21.84 -23.36
CA ASN A 346 25.03 -22.54 -24.60
C ASN A 346 24.14 -22.08 -25.78
N ASP A 347 22.82 -22.09 -25.58
CA ASP A 347 21.83 -21.73 -26.59
C ASP A 347 22.03 -20.28 -27.08
N HIS A 348 22.51 -19.40 -26.21
CA HIS A 348 22.77 -17.99 -26.52
C HIS A 348 24.26 -17.66 -26.75
N GLY A 349 25.13 -18.68 -26.89
CA GLY A 349 26.55 -18.51 -27.21
C GLY A 349 27.32 -17.65 -26.20
N LEU A 350 27.04 -17.83 -24.91
CA LEU A 350 27.74 -17.15 -23.82
C LEU A 350 28.97 -17.96 -23.39
N GLU A 351 30.09 -17.28 -23.15
CA GLU A 351 31.31 -17.93 -22.67
C GLU A 351 31.35 -17.93 -21.15
N SER A 352 31.55 -19.09 -20.52
CA SER A 352 31.73 -19.15 -19.07
C SER A 352 33.11 -18.60 -18.68
N VAL A 353 33.10 -17.60 -17.79
CA VAL A 353 34.30 -16.92 -17.31
C VAL A 353 34.35 -16.95 -15.79
N THR A 354 35.55 -16.92 -15.24
CA THR A 354 35.80 -16.75 -13.80
C THR A 354 36.57 -15.47 -13.55
N ILE A 355 36.10 -14.69 -12.57
CA ILE A 355 36.76 -13.48 -12.08
C ILE A 355 37.16 -13.63 -10.62
N GLY A 356 38.31 -13.06 -10.22
CA GLY A 356 38.91 -13.24 -8.89
C GLY A 356 40.05 -14.26 -8.88
N GLN A 357 40.89 -14.21 -7.85
CA GLN A 357 42.01 -15.14 -7.68
C GLN A 357 41.60 -16.32 -6.79
N SER A 358 42.06 -17.54 -7.14
CA SER A 358 41.93 -18.77 -6.33
C SER A 358 40.49 -19.25 -6.06
N ASN A 359 40.26 -19.91 -4.92
CA ASN A 359 38.98 -20.52 -4.49
C ASN A 359 37.84 -19.51 -4.29
N LEU A 360 38.11 -18.21 -4.37
CA LEU A 360 37.12 -17.15 -4.28
C LEU A 360 36.59 -16.70 -5.65
N GLY A 361 37.04 -17.35 -6.73
CA GLY A 361 36.57 -17.09 -8.09
C GLY A 361 35.05 -17.08 -8.19
N ARG A 362 34.51 -16.11 -8.93
CA ARG A 362 33.08 -15.99 -9.24
C ARG A 362 32.86 -16.41 -10.68
N GLY A 363 32.04 -17.45 -10.88
CA GLY A 363 31.60 -17.87 -12.20
C GLY A 363 30.54 -16.92 -12.74
N LEU A 364 30.77 -16.42 -13.95
CA LEU A 364 29.93 -15.51 -14.71
C LEU A 364 29.89 -15.97 -16.18
N PHE A 365 29.10 -15.29 -16.99
CA PHE A 365 29.12 -15.43 -18.42
C PHE A 365 29.65 -14.16 -19.09
N TYR A 366 30.20 -14.28 -20.30
CA TYR A 366 30.73 -13.18 -21.07
C TYR A 366 30.22 -13.23 -22.52
N LYS A 367 29.81 -12.08 -23.04
CA LYS A 367 29.48 -11.89 -24.46
C LYS A 367 29.55 -10.41 -24.86
N ASP A 368 30.19 -10.13 -26.00
CA ASP A 368 30.24 -8.81 -26.67
C ASP A 368 30.66 -7.61 -25.78
N GLY A 369 31.55 -7.89 -24.83
CA GLY A 369 32.07 -6.92 -23.87
C GLY A 369 31.23 -6.79 -22.60
N TYR A 370 30.22 -7.62 -22.37
CA TYR A 370 29.41 -7.60 -21.15
C TYR A 370 29.62 -8.86 -20.33
N LEU A 371 29.77 -8.68 -19.02
CA LEU A 371 29.55 -9.75 -18.05
C LEU A 371 28.06 -9.97 -17.88
N ILE A 372 27.64 -11.23 -17.80
CA ILE A 372 26.24 -11.62 -17.72
C ILE A 372 26.06 -12.53 -16.51
N ASP A 373 25.09 -12.19 -15.68
CA ASP A 373 24.66 -13.02 -14.56
C ASP A 373 23.16 -13.32 -14.61
N PHE A 374 22.81 -14.51 -14.14
CA PHE A 374 21.44 -14.95 -13.92
C PHE A 374 21.28 -15.13 -12.40
N PRO A 375 20.56 -14.23 -11.70
CA PRO A 375 20.58 -14.13 -10.25
C PRO A 375 19.89 -15.32 -9.59
N ARG A 376 20.60 -16.44 -9.46
CA ARG A 376 20.12 -17.71 -8.84
C ARG A 376 19.60 -17.53 -7.43
N LEU A 377 20.04 -16.49 -6.73
CA LEU A 377 19.58 -16.12 -5.41
C LEU A 377 18.07 -15.93 -5.35
N LEU A 378 17.44 -15.51 -6.47
CA LEU A 378 15.99 -15.37 -6.55
C LEU A 378 15.24 -16.68 -6.29
N ASN A 379 15.85 -17.84 -6.54
CA ASN A 379 15.26 -19.14 -6.22
C ASN A 379 15.06 -19.36 -4.72
N LYS A 380 15.81 -18.66 -3.86
CA LYS A 380 15.56 -18.71 -2.41
C LYS A 380 14.17 -18.18 -2.05
N PHE A 381 13.54 -17.41 -2.95
CA PHE A 381 12.19 -16.90 -2.80
C PHE A 381 11.16 -17.64 -3.65
N ALA A 382 11.50 -18.79 -4.25
CA ALA A 382 10.58 -19.54 -5.10
C ALA A 382 9.29 -19.98 -4.37
N HIS A 383 9.30 -19.99 -3.03
CA HIS A 383 8.17 -20.37 -2.18
C HIS A 383 7.25 -19.20 -1.77
N GLU A 384 7.64 -17.95 -2.01
CA GLU A 384 6.89 -16.74 -1.59
C GLU A 384 6.75 -15.79 -2.78
N ASP A 385 5.54 -15.63 -3.34
CA ASP A 385 5.20 -14.72 -4.46
C ASP A 385 6.38 -14.38 -5.39
N ARG A 386 6.94 -15.43 -6.00
CA ARG A 386 8.25 -15.41 -6.67
C ARG A 386 8.35 -14.36 -7.78
N ILE A 387 7.24 -14.10 -8.46
CA ILE A 387 7.11 -13.09 -9.52
C ILE A 387 7.26 -11.70 -8.92
N GLN A 388 6.54 -11.39 -7.83
CA GLN A 388 6.68 -10.11 -7.14
C GLN A 388 8.08 -9.93 -6.56
N GLN A 389 8.71 -11.00 -6.05
CA GLN A 389 10.08 -10.94 -5.53
C GLN A 389 11.10 -10.58 -6.59
N ALA A 390 11.01 -11.17 -7.78
CA ALA A 390 11.89 -10.83 -8.89
C ALA A 390 11.74 -9.35 -9.29
N LYS A 391 10.51 -8.84 -9.34
CA LYS A 391 10.24 -7.42 -9.62
C LYS A 391 10.84 -6.48 -8.56
N ILE A 392 10.65 -6.80 -7.27
CA ILE A 392 11.23 -6.03 -6.16
C ILE A 392 12.76 -6.08 -6.23
N PHE A 393 13.33 -7.25 -6.47
CA PHE A 393 14.78 -7.42 -6.61
C PHE A 393 15.33 -6.53 -7.71
N GLN A 394 14.71 -6.53 -8.89
CA GLN A 394 15.11 -5.69 -10.01
C GLN A 394 15.05 -4.20 -9.64
N LYS A 395 13.91 -3.74 -9.10
CA LYS A 395 13.69 -2.34 -8.70
C LYS A 395 14.73 -1.86 -7.69
N LEU A 396 15.03 -2.67 -6.68
CA LEU A 396 16.00 -2.33 -5.64
C LEU A 396 17.43 -2.39 -6.15
N LEU A 397 17.74 -3.33 -7.06
CA LEU A 397 19.07 -3.46 -7.64
C LEU A 397 19.42 -2.27 -8.53
N ILE A 398 18.47 -1.74 -9.31
CA ILE A 398 18.66 -0.54 -10.16
C ILE A 398 19.05 0.70 -9.33
N ARG A 399 18.70 0.74 -8.04
CA ARG A 399 19.06 1.84 -7.13
C ARG A 399 20.50 1.77 -6.61
N LYS A 400 21.26 0.71 -6.94
CA LYS A 400 22.63 0.52 -6.44
C LYS A 400 23.66 1.33 -7.22
N PRO A 401 24.79 1.73 -6.60
CA PRO A 401 25.73 2.68 -7.19
C PRO A 401 26.21 2.35 -8.62
N TYR A 402 26.40 1.07 -8.97
CA TYR A 402 26.82 0.69 -10.33
C TYR A 402 25.70 0.66 -11.37
N PHE A 403 24.45 0.64 -10.93
CA PHE A 403 23.26 0.70 -11.80
C PHE A 403 22.76 2.13 -11.97
N THR A 404 23.13 3.03 -11.06
CA THR A 404 22.81 4.45 -11.14
C THR A 404 23.89 5.23 -11.87
N VAL A 405 23.47 6.24 -12.63
CA VAL A 405 24.37 7.15 -13.34
C VAL A 405 24.75 8.31 -12.42
N SER A 406 26.05 8.53 -12.18
CA SER A 406 26.53 9.64 -11.31
C SER A 406 26.56 11.00 -12.03
N SER A 407 26.61 11.01 -13.36
CA SER A 407 26.61 12.23 -14.19
C SER A 407 25.96 11.98 -15.55
N ALA A 408 25.31 12.98 -16.14
CA ALA A 408 24.57 12.88 -17.40
C ALA A 408 25.36 12.30 -18.60
N GLU A 409 26.69 12.29 -18.52
CA GLU A 409 27.60 11.82 -19.57
C GLU A 409 28.13 10.39 -19.33
N SER A 410 27.84 9.79 -18.18
CA SER A 410 28.33 8.44 -17.83
C SER A 410 27.26 7.38 -18.09
N THR A 411 27.67 6.25 -18.66
CA THR A 411 26.83 5.04 -18.71
C THR A 411 27.01 4.25 -17.41
N PRO A 412 25.93 3.65 -16.86
CA PRO A 412 26.07 2.83 -15.66
C PRO A 412 26.92 1.59 -15.96
N LEU A 413 27.76 1.19 -15.00
CA LEU A 413 28.65 0.03 -15.14
C LEU A 413 27.89 -1.30 -15.10
N ALA A 414 26.67 -1.30 -14.55
CA ALA A 414 25.76 -2.43 -14.54
C ALA A 414 24.36 -2.01 -15.01
N ALA A 415 23.62 -2.95 -15.57
CA ALA A 415 22.21 -2.79 -15.91
C ALA A 415 21.44 -4.07 -15.62
N THR A 416 20.15 -3.95 -15.30
CA THR A 416 19.24 -5.11 -15.36
C THR A 416 18.71 -5.23 -16.78
N ALA A 417 18.58 -6.45 -17.31
CA ALA A 417 17.93 -6.71 -18.59
C ALA A 417 16.69 -7.57 -18.37
N THR A 418 15.58 -7.25 -19.04
CA THR A 418 14.47 -8.21 -19.15
C THR A 418 14.92 -9.40 -19.99
N TRP A 419 14.17 -10.51 -19.92
CA TRP A 419 14.46 -11.67 -20.76
C TRP A 419 14.40 -11.34 -22.25
N GLU A 420 13.41 -10.55 -22.68
CA GLU A 420 13.25 -10.14 -24.08
C GLU A 420 14.43 -9.29 -24.56
N ASP A 421 14.92 -8.37 -23.72
CA ASP A 421 16.08 -7.54 -24.04
C ASP A 421 17.37 -8.38 -24.09
N PHE A 422 17.48 -9.39 -23.21
CA PHE A 422 18.57 -10.35 -23.27
C PHE A 422 18.55 -11.17 -24.56
N VAL A 423 17.39 -11.70 -24.98
CA VAL A 423 17.26 -12.48 -26.22
C VAL A 423 17.59 -11.63 -27.46
N LYS A 424 17.21 -10.35 -27.47
CA LYS A 424 17.62 -9.41 -28.54
C LYS A 424 19.12 -9.15 -28.55
N PHE A 425 19.71 -8.98 -27.37
CA PHE A 425 21.14 -8.73 -27.21
C PHE A 425 22.00 -9.95 -27.58
N ALA A 426 21.56 -11.15 -27.18
CA ALA A 426 22.24 -12.41 -27.41
C ALA A 426 21.24 -13.38 -28.06
N PRO A 427 20.99 -13.29 -29.37
CA PRO A 427 20.06 -14.20 -30.04
C PRO A 427 20.56 -15.65 -29.94
N THR A 428 19.63 -16.60 -30.01
CA THR A 428 19.92 -18.03 -30.02
C THR A 428 20.85 -18.36 -31.19
N ALA A 429 21.87 -19.17 -30.95
CA ALA A 429 22.76 -19.63 -32.00
C ALA A 429 21.95 -20.39 -33.07
N PRO A 430 22.22 -20.16 -34.38
CA PRO A 430 21.63 -20.99 -35.41
C PRO A 430 22.06 -22.45 -35.18
N ASN A 431 21.08 -23.34 -35.02
CA ASN A 431 21.30 -24.79 -34.87
C ASN A 431 22.06 -25.40 -36.04
#